data_AF-A0A1V6GFP3-F1
#
_entry.id   AF-A0A1V6GFP3-F1
#
_cell.length_a   1.000
_cell.length_b   1.000
_cell.length_c   1.000
_cell.angle_alpha   90.00
_cell.angle_beta   90.00
_cell.angle_gamma   90.00
#
_symmetry.space_group_name_H-M   'P 1'
#
loop_
_entity.id
_entity.type
_entity.pdbx_description
1 polymer ?
#
loop_
_entity_poly.entity_id
_entity_poly.type
_entity_poly.pdbx_seq_one_letter_code
_entity_poly.pdbx_strand_id
1 'polypeptide(L)'
;MDTAKEYIVISERWVKLIDTTIRGKHLKTHILDNRGSEQPKGSLKKGVLVLAKGGLAWDDKIKSNVLLATEIQILDKPVNLQDENMRSRFHEQTRPW
;
A
#
# COMPACT_ATOMS: atom_id res chain seq x y z
N MET A 1 31.82 9.93 -14.75
CA MET A 1 31.26 8.63 -15.17
C MET A 1 29.88 8.54 -14.56
N ASP A 2 28.87 8.58 -15.42
CA ASP A 2 27.45 8.69 -15.07
C ASP A 2 26.94 7.53 -14.23
N THR A 3 26.38 7.85 -13.06
CA THR A 3 25.45 6.98 -12.35
C THR A 3 24.08 7.63 -12.40
N ALA A 4 23.21 7.02 -13.21
CA ALA A 4 21.84 7.44 -13.45
C ALA A 4 21.08 7.68 -12.13
N LYS A 5 20.46 8.85 -12.05
CA LYS A 5 19.56 9.32 -10.98
C LYS A 5 18.18 8.68 -11.11
N GLU A 6 18.01 7.39 -10.82
CA GLU A 6 16.66 6.80 -10.76
C GLU A 6 16.58 5.78 -9.62
N TYR A 7 16.35 6.27 -8.41
CA TYR A 7 16.08 5.41 -7.26
C TYR A 7 14.65 4.86 -7.37
N ILE A 8 14.51 3.55 -7.52
CA ILE A 8 13.24 2.83 -7.33
C ILE A 8 13.26 2.31 -5.89
N VAL A 9 12.40 2.83 -5.01
CA VAL A 9 12.27 2.30 -3.65
C VAL A 9 11.50 0.98 -3.72
N ILE A 10 12.22 -0.13 -3.84
CA ILE A 10 11.68 -1.48 -3.61
C ILE A 10 11.86 -1.78 -2.12
N SER A 11 10.90 -1.36 -1.29
CA SER A 11 10.85 -1.85 0.09
C SER A 11 10.15 -3.21 0.08
N GLU A 12 10.92 -4.29 0.17
CA GLU A 12 10.37 -5.60 0.52
C GLU A 12 9.92 -5.55 1.98
N ARG A 13 8.64 -5.22 2.20
CA ARG A 13 8.05 -5.18 3.53
C ARG A 13 6.87 -6.14 3.59
N TRP A 14 6.76 -6.83 4.72
CA TRP A 14 5.58 -7.63 5.00
C TRP A 14 4.38 -6.71 5.18
N VAL A 15 3.43 -6.82 4.26
CA VAL A 15 2.14 -6.12 4.30
C VAL A 15 1.09 -7.11 4.79
N LYS A 16 0.44 -6.77 5.89
CA LYS A 16 -0.65 -7.56 6.45
C LYS A 16 -1.98 -6.99 5.99
N LEU A 17 -2.76 -7.82 5.30
CA LEU A 17 -4.14 -7.49 4.94
C LEU A 17 -5.02 -7.60 6.19
N ILE A 18 -5.86 -6.58 6.39
CA ILE A 18 -6.83 -6.49 7.47
C ILE A 18 -8.18 -6.96 6.91
N ASP A 19 -8.85 -7.82 7.66
CA ASP A 19 -10.21 -8.27 7.41
C ASP A 19 -10.78 -8.69 8.76
N THR A 20 -11.21 -7.71 9.55
CA THR A 20 -11.57 -7.92 10.96
C THR A 20 -12.60 -6.91 11.44
N THR A 21 -13.17 -7.14 12.61
CA THR A 21 -14.08 -6.20 13.26
C THR A 21 -13.47 -5.74 14.58
N ILE A 22 -13.21 -4.44 14.71
CA ILE A 22 -12.67 -3.83 15.93
C ILE A 22 -13.73 -2.89 16.49
N ARG A 23 -14.13 -3.10 17.76
CA ARG A 23 -15.13 -2.25 18.46
C ARG A 23 -16.42 -2.07 17.64
N GLY A 24 -16.87 -3.14 16.97
CA GLY A 24 -18.09 -3.12 16.13
C GLY A 24 -17.92 -2.50 14.73
N LYS A 25 -16.76 -1.90 14.42
CA LYS A 25 -16.44 -1.41 13.07
C LYS A 25 -15.73 -2.49 12.27
N HIS A 26 -16.26 -2.82 11.11
CA HIS A 26 -15.60 -3.71 10.17
C HIS A 26 -14.50 -2.96 9.43
N LEU A 27 -13.27 -3.46 9.53
CA LEU A 27 -12.08 -2.91 8.90
C LEU A 27 -11.57 -3.94 7.89
N LYS A 28 -11.45 -3.50 6.65
CA LYS A 28 -11.01 -4.32 5.53
C LYS A 28 -9.98 -3.56 4.72
N THR A 29 -8.93 -4.24 4.27
CA THR A 29 -8.01 -3.66 3.29
C THR A 29 -8.71 -3.55 1.94
N HIS A 30 -8.75 -2.34 1.41
CA HIS A 30 -9.23 -2.10 0.06
C HIS A 30 -8.08 -2.25 -0.93
N ILE A 31 -8.27 -3.06 -1.97
CA ILE A 31 -7.30 -3.21 -3.04
C ILE A 31 -7.88 -2.48 -4.24
N LEU A 32 -7.17 -1.48 -4.74
CA LEU A 32 -7.62 -0.59 -5.79
C LEU A 32 -6.70 -0.71 -7.00
N ASP A 33 -7.25 -0.53 -8.19
CA ASP A 33 -6.44 -0.27 -9.37
C ASP A 33 -6.06 1.22 -9.48
N ASN A 34 -5.35 1.55 -10.54
CA ASN A 34 -4.83 2.87 -10.85
C ASN A 34 -5.95 3.87 -11.17
N ARG A 35 -7.16 3.37 -11.44
CA ARG A 35 -8.38 4.13 -11.70
C ARG A 35 -9.24 4.27 -10.43
N GLY A 36 -8.85 3.64 -9.32
CA GLY A 36 -9.55 3.66 -8.04
C GLY A 36 -10.70 2.66 -7.94
N SER A 37 -10.77 1.67 -8.83
CA SER A 37 -11.80 0.61 -8.76
C SER A 37 -11.32 -0.54 -7.87
N GLU A 38 -12.23 -1.10 -7.07
CA GLU A 38 -11.91 -2.24 -6.19
C GLU A 38 -11.54 -3.49 -7.00
N GLN A 39 -10.51 -4.18 -6.53
CA GLN A 39 -9.95 -5.38 -7.12
C GLN A 39 -9.97 -6.53 -6.11
N PRO A 40 -10.11 -7.77 -6.57
CA PRO A 40 -10.06 -8.94 -5.68
C PRO A 40 -8.64 -9.14 -5.13
N LYS A 41 -8.54 -9.83 -3.97
CA LYS A 41 -7.25 -10.21 -3.35
C LYS A 41 -6.32 -10.96 -4.32
N GLY A 42 -6.89 -11.74 -5.24
CA GLY A 42 -6.14 -12.48 -6.27
C GLY A 42 -5.43 -11.62 -7.32
N SER A 43 -5.70 -10.31 -7.37
CA SER A 43 -4.97 -9.36 -8.22
C SER A 43 -3.57 -9.06 -7.70
N LEU A 44 -3.30 -9.29 -6.41
CA LEU A 44 -1.98 -9.17 -5.81
C LEU A 44 -1.14 -10.42 -6.12
N LYS A 45 -0.34 -10.34 -7.18
CA LYS A 45 0.57 -11.40 -7.61
C LYS A 45 2.03 -10.96 -7.45
N LYS A 46 2.95 -11.92 -7.38
CA LYS A 46 4.38 -11.64 -7.34
C LYS A 46 4.79 -10.79 -8.55
N GLY A 47 5.56 -9.73 -8.33
CA GLY A 47 6.03 -8.83 -9.38
C GLY A 47 5.09 -7.67 -9.70
N VAL A 48 3.89 -7.63 -9.11
CA VAL A 48 3.00 -6.47 -9.22
C VAL A 48 3.55 -5.31 -8.40
N LEU A 49 3.59 -4.13 -9.01
CA LEU A 49 3.95 -2.89 -8.33
C LEU A 49 2.74 -2.42 -7.53
N VAL A 50 2.97 -2.12 -6.25
CA VAL A 50 1.91 -1.65 -5.36
C VAL A 50 2.36 -0.48 -4.52
N LEU A 51 1.41 0.38 -4.19
CA LEU A 51 1.53 1.39 -3.16
C LEU A 51 0.59 1.02 -2.03
N ALA A 52 1.14 0.73 -0.85
CA ALA A 52 0.36 0.34 0.32
C ALA A 52 0.31 1.49 1.34
N LYS A 53 -0.90 1.84 1.78
CA LYS A 53 -1.16 2.84 2.81
C LYS A 53 -1.68 2.14 4.06
N GLY A 54 -1.13 2.51 5.21
CA GLY A 54 -1.46 1.83 6.46
C GLY A 54 -0.68 2.34 7.66
N GLY A 55 -0.90 1.69 8.80
CA GLY A 55 -0.14 1.91 10.02
C GLY A 55 0.96 0.86 10.19
N LEU A 56 2.01 1.20 10.92
CA LEU A 56 3.00 0.21 11.35
C LEU A 56 2.56 -0.47 12.63
N ALA A 57 2.73 -1.79 12.69
CA ALA A 57 2.50 -2.56 13.90
C ALA A 57 3.56 -3.65 14.05
N TRP A 58 3.76 -4.10 15.29
CA TRP A 58 4.57 -5.27 15.58
C TRP A 58 3.73 -6.55 15.39
N ASP A 59 4.26 -7.53 14.67
CA ASP A 59 3.65 -8.86 14.57
C ASP A 59 4.46 -9.88 15.39
N ASP A 60 3.82 -10.44 16.43
CA ASP A 60 4.47 -11.36 17.35
C ASP A 60 4.81 -12.73 16.78
N LYS A 61 4.12 -13.17 15.72
CA LYS A 61 4.34 -14.50 15.13
C LYS A 61 5.65 -14.51 14.33
N ILE A 62 5.92 -13.42 13.60
CA ILE A 62 7.12 -13.28 12.78
C ILE A 62 8.19 -12.38 13.42
N LYS A 63 7.92 -11.85 14.62
CA LYS A 63 8.82 -11.00 15.41
C LYS A 63 9.41 -9.84 14.59
N SER A 64 8.55 -9.13 13.87
CA SER A 64 8.97 -8.02 13.00
C SER A 64 7.88 -6.96 12.86
N ASN A 65 8.30 -5.77 12.41
CA ASN A 65 7.39 -4.68 12.06
C ASN A 65 6.71 -4.95 10.71
N VAL A 66 5.39 -4.98 10.71
CA VAL A 66 4.55 -5.12 9.52
C VAL A 66 3.81 -3.83 9.23
N LEU A 67 3.50 -3.60 7.95
CA LEU A 67 2.55 -2.57 7.56
C LEU A 67 1.14 -3.19 7.59
N LEU A 68 0.28 -2.69 8.47
CA LEU A 68 -1.15 -2.98 8.48
C LEU A 68 -1.82 -2.12 7.42
N ALA A 69 -1.99 -2.66 6.21
CA ALA A 69 -2.53 -1.89 5.10
C ALA A 69 -4.04 -1.73 5.23
N THR A 70 -4.52 -0.48 5.19
CA THR A 70 -5.94 -0.16 5.03
C THR A 70 -6.30 -0.01 3.56
N GLU A 71 -5.31 0.34 2.72
CA GLU A 71 -5.47 0.48 1.28
C GLU A 71 -4.21 -0.01 0.55
N ILE A 72 -4.39 -0.68 -0.57
CA ILE A 72 -3.32 -1.09 -1.49
C ILE A 72 -3.74 -0.69 -2.89
N GLN A 73 -2.99 0.21 -3.52
CA GLN A 73 -3.16 0.52 -4.92
C GLN A 73 -2.19 -0.30 -5.77
N ILE A 74 -2.71 -0.99 -6.78
CA ILE A 74 -1.93 -1.60 -7.84
C ILE A 74 -1.45 -0.48 -8.77
N LEU A 75 -0.26 -0.65 -9.36
CA LEU A 75 0.35 0.32 -10.27
C LEU A 75 0.76 -0.36 -11.57
N ASP A 76 0.55 0.31 -12.71
CA ASP A 76 0.97 -0.16 -14.04
C ASP A 76 2.46 0.14 -14.27
N LYS A 77 3.00 1.14 -13.58
CA LYS A 77 4.37 1.62 -13.72
C LYS A 77 4.94 2.10 -12.38
N PRO A 78 6.27 2.11 -12.22
CA PRO A 78 6.90 2.72 -11.05
C PRO A 78 6.48 4.19 -10.91
N VAL A 79 6.27 4.63 -9.67
CA VAL A 79 5.87 6.00 -9.35
C VAL A 79 6.95 6.68 -8.51
N ASN A 80 7.19 7.96 -8.80
CA ASN A 80 8.07 8.78 -7.98
C ASN A 80 7.26 9.36 -6.79
N LEU A 81 7.60 8.94 -5.57
CA LEU A 81 6.93 9.42 -4.36
C LEU A 81 7.30 10.87 -3.98
N GLN A 82 8.31 11.45 -4.62
CA GLN A 82 8.67 12.87 -4.48
C GLN A 82 7.85 13.78 -5.39
N ASP A 83 7.07 13.22 -6.32
CA ASP A 83 6.14 14.00 -7.14
C ASP A 83 4.93 14.43 -6.29
N GLU A 84 4.80 15.74 -6.06
CA GLU A 84 3.71 16.33 -5.27
C GLU A 84 2.33 16.00 -5.83
N ASN A 85 2.16 15.89 -7.14
CA ASN A 85 0.86 15.59 -7.76
C ASN A 85 0.44 14.14 -7.52
N MET A 86 1.41 13.23 -7.47
CA MET A 86 1.13 11.84 -7.09
C MET A 86 0.85 11.78 -5.59
N ARG A 87 1.70 12.41 -4.78
CA ARG A 87 1.59 12.42 -3.32
C ARG A 87 0.28 13.05 -2.81
N SER A 88 -0.22 14.11 -3.45
CA SER A 88 -1.50 14.76 -3.11
C SER A 88 -2.70 13.84 -3.37
N ARG A 89 -2.73 13.12 -4.49
CA ARG A 89 -3.78 12.11 -4.78
C ARG A 89 -3.90 11.03 -3.68
N PHE A 90 -2.80 10.75 -2.96
CA PHE A 90 -2.74 9.74 -1.90
C PHE A 90 -3.00 10.29 -0.48
N HIS A 91 -2.59 11.53 -0.20
CA HIS A 91 -2.79 12.15 1.10
C HIS A 91 -4.20 12.75 1.27
N GLU A 92 -4.82 13.26 0.20
CA GLU A 92 -6.13 13.92 0.29
C GLU A 92 -7.29 12.96 0.57
N GLN A 93 -7.13 11.66 0.27
CA GLN A 93 -8.10 10.65 0.70
C GLN A 93 -7.78 10.16 2.12
N THR A 94 -7.85 11.07 3.10
CA THR A 94 -8.12 10.68 4.48
C THR A 94 -9.62 10.41 4.56
N ARG A 95 -10.03 9.22 4.13
CA ARG A 95 -11.43 8.84 4.17
C ARG A 95 -11.81 8.56 5.64
N PRO A 96 -12.93 9.11 6.15
CA PRO A 96 -13.15 9.34 7.59
C PRO A 96 -13.55 8.11 8.42
N TRP A 97 -13.27 6.90 7.94
CA TRP A 97 -13.74 5.67 8.58
C TRP A 97 -12.68 4.94 9.39
#